data_AF-A0A0A8L693-F1
#
_entry.id   AF-A0A0A8L693-F1
#
_cell.length_a   1.000
_cell.length_b   1.000
_cell.length_c   1.000
_cell.angle_alpha   90.00
_cell.angle_beta   90.00
_cell.angle_gamma   90.00
#
_symmetry.space_group_name_H-M   'P 1'
#
loop_
_entity.id
_entity.type
_entity.pdbx_description
1 polymer ?
#
loop_
_entity_poly.entity_id
_entity_poly.type
_entity_poly.pdbx_seq_one_letter_code
_entity_poly.pdbx_strand_id
1 'polypeptide(L)'
;MGLSYKDLCSVGTALIIGATTFLMGIFFSSQPYDYNILFNSAATQEHFDLAVKHYQNLYFTPKPPIYVLGAVGLVGVAGSMIRIYKPNPDLQLFEYGSLALYVLGICVFLTNIKTGVESAHFQNWGEVTENQGVAVVASSNIIILIIFIGVLVLQAGLWYSTWEYEQRLAQWRKSESASTEAVEQQPETVEPSKKESKKKK
;
A
#
# COMPACT_ATOMS: atom_id res chain seq x y z
N MET A 1 -13.39 -20.61 -17.45
CA MET A 1 -12.30 -20.29 -16.50
C MET A 1 -12.84 -19.31 -15.49
N GLY A 2 -13.00 -19.72 -14.22
CA GLY A 2 -13.36 -18.78 -13.15
C GLY A 2 -12.08 -18.15 -12.58
N LEU A 3 -12.14 -16.87 -12.22
CA LEU A 3 -11.05 -16.17 -11.52
C LEU A 3 -10.81 -16.84 -10.16
N SER A 4 -9.56 -17.17 -9.86
CA SER A 4 -9.17 -17.65 -8.53
C SER A 4 -9.12 -16.48 -7.54
N TYR A 5 -9.27 -16.78 -6.25
CA TYR A 5 -9.06 -15.77 -5.21
C TYR A 5 -7.63 -15.21 -5.24
N LYS A 6 -6.64 -16.03 -5.60
CA LYS A 6 -5.26 -15.57 -5.79
C LYS A 6 -5.17 -14.49 -6.88
N ASP A 7 -5.93 -14.65 -7.96
CA ASP A 7 -5.97 -13.67 -9.05
C ASP A 7 -6.63 -12.37 -8.59
N LEU A 8 -7.71 -12.47 -7.79
CA LEU A 8 -8.36 -11.32 -7.18
C LEU A 8 -7.42 -10.56 -6.22
N CYS A 9 -6.58 -11.26 -5.45
CA CYS A 9 -5.57 -10.62 -4.60
C CYS A 9 -4.56 -9.80 -5.42
N SER A 10 -4.12 -10.32 -6.57
CA SER A 10 -3.23 -9.59 -7.48
C SER A 10 -3.89 -8.34 -8.04
N VAL A 11 -5.18 -8.43 -8.41
CA VAL A 11 -5.99 -7.27 -8.80
C VAL A 11 -6.07 -6.28 -7.64
N GLY A 12 -6.36 -6.74 -6.41
CA GLY A 12 -6.41 -5.92 -5.21
C GLY A 12 -5.12 -5.11 -5.00
N THR A 13 -3.96 -5.77 -5.10
CA THR A 13 -2.65 -5.08 -5.02
C THR A 13 -2.47 -4.04 -6.13
N ALA A 14 -2.88 -4.34 -7.37
CA ALA A 14 -2.81 -3.37 -8.47
C ALA A 14 -3.71 -2.15 -8.23
N LEU A 15 -4.92 -2.35 -7.68
CA LEU A 15 -5.83 -1.25 -7.32
C LEU A 15 -5.25 -0.38 -6.20
N ILE A 16 -4.65 -0.99 -5.17
CA ILE A 16 -4.01 -0.25 -4.06
C ILE A 16 -2.85 0.59 -4.61
N ILE A 17 -1.92 -0.01 -5.35
CA ILE A 17 -0.73 0.68 -5.88
C ILE A 17 -1.14 1.77 -6.88
N GLY A 18 -2.04 1.46 -7.81
CA GLY A 18 -2.54 2.40 -8.81
C GLY A 18 -3.22 3.61 -8.17
N ALA A 19 -4.10 3.39 -7.19
CA ALA A 19 -4.75 4.48 -6.47
C ALA A 19 -3.76 5.29 -5.62
N THR A 20 -2.87 4.62 -4.88
CA THR A 20 -1.87 5.27 -4.02
C THR A 20 -0.94 6.18 -4.82
N THR A 21 -0.40 5.69 -5.94
CA THR A 21 0.51 6.45 -6.80
C THR A 21 -0.19 7.63 -7.49
N PHE A 22 -1.43 7.46 -7.95
CA PHE A 22 -2.23 8.57 -8.48
C PHE A 22 -2.44 9.67 -7.42
N LEU A 23 -2.88 9.29 -6.21
CA LEU A 23 -3.11 10.23 -5.12
C LEU A 23 -1.81 10.95 -4.72
N MET A 24 -0.69 10.23 -4.63
CA MET A 24 0.61 10.85 -4.39
C MET A 24 0.96 11.89 -5.45
N GLY A 25 0.69 11.63 -6.73
CA GLY A 25 0.90 12.60 -7.80
C GLY A 25 0.12 13.91 -7.58
N ILE A 26 -1.14 13.81 -7.11
CA ILE A 26 -1.96 14.98 -6.78
C ILE A 26 -1.31 15.80 -5.66
N PHE A 27 -0.91 15.19 -4.55
CA PHE A 27 -0.30 15.92 -3.43
C PHE A 27 1.10 16.46 -3.75
N PHE A 28 1.87 15.70 -4.54
CA PHE A 28 3.19 16.14 -5.01
C PHE A 28 3.09 17.36 -5.95
N SER A 29 1.98 17.53 -6.66
CA SER A 29 1.78 18.70 -7.53
C SER A 29 1.75 20.05 -6.79
N SER A 30 1.54 20.06 -5.46
CA SER A 30 1.58 21.28 -4.63
C SER A 30 3.01 21.67 -4.22
N GLN A 31 4.02 20.83 -4.44
CA GLN A 31 5.40 21.08 -4.03
C GLN A 31 6.04 22.37 -4.59
N PRO A 32 5.75 22.85 -5.82
CA PRO A 32 6.28 24.13 -6.29
C PRO A 32 5.92 25.32 -5.40
N TYR A 33 4.81 25.22 -4.66
CA TYR A 33 4.34 26.25 -3.72
C TYR A 33 4.79 25.94 -2.29
N ASP A 34 4.62 24.68 -1.87
CA ASP A 34 4.86 24.25 -0.49
C ASP A 34 6.35 24.21 -0.12
N TYR A 35 7.22 23.86 -1.06
CA TYR A 35 8.63 23.60 -0.75
C TYR A 35 9.34 24.83 -0.18
N ASN A 36 9.09 26.01 -0.76
CA ASN A 36 9.73 27.24 -0.32
C ASN A 36 9.29 27.63 1.10
N ILE A 37 7.99 27.54 1.41
CA ILE A 37 7.49 27.93 2.73
C ILE A 37 7.88 26.95 3.85
N LEU A 38 8.22 25.70 3.50
CA LEU A 38 8.61 24.68 4.47
C LEU A 38 10.13 24.57 4.69
N PHE A 39 10.93 24.66 3.62
CA PHE A 39 12.34 24.29 3.65
C PHE A 39 13.30 25.41 3.27
N ASN A 40 12.81 26.56 2.82
CA ASN A 40 13.66 27.71 2.50
C ASN A 40 13.69 28.71 3.67
N SER A 41 14.83 28.78 4.37
CA SER A 41 15.02 29.75 5.47
C SER A 41 14.95 31.22 5.02
N ALA A 42 15.08 31.49 3.72
CA ALA A 42 14.94 32.80 3.11
C ALA A 42 13.56 33.00 2.45
N ALA A 43 12.55 32.21 2.83
CA ALA A 43 11.18 32.38 2.33
C ALA A 43 10.66 33.79 2.59
N THR A 44 10.34 34.49 1.51
CA THR A 44 9.71 35.81 1.52
C THR A 44 8.19 35.70 1.65
N GLN A 45 7.53 36.80 2.00
CA GLN A 45 6.05 36.87 2.04
C GLN A 45 5.41 36.47 0.70
N GLU A 46 6.06 36.80 -0.42
CA GLU A 46 5.58 36.41 -1.76
C GLU A 46 5.43 34.89 -1.92
N HIS A 47 6.29 34.09 -1.29
CA HIS A 47 6.15 32.63 -1.33
C HIS A 47 4.89 32.15 -0.59
N PHE A 48 4.56 32.79 0.54
CA PHE A 48 3.33 32.50 1.28
C PHE A 48 2.10 32.94 0.49
N ASP A 49 2.14 34.12 -0.13
CA ASP A 49 1.04 34.64 -0.94
C ASP A 49 0.75 33.73 -2.16
N LEU A 50 1.82 33.21 -2.80
CA LEU A 50 1.70 32.24 -3.89
C LEU A 50 1.08 30.92 -3.41
N ALA A 51 1.45 30.42 -2.24
CA ALA A 51 0.87 29.22 -1.66
C ALA A 51 -0.60 29.41 -1.30
N VAL A 52 -0.97 30.53 -0.66
CA VAL A 52 -2.37 30.86 -0.35
C VAL A 52 -3.20 30.94 -1.63
N LYS A 53 -2.69 31.62 -2.66
CA LYS A 53 -3.36 31.71 -3.97
C LYS A 53 -3.55 30.34 -4.63
N HIS A 54 -2.57 29.44 -4.51
CA HIS A 54 -2.70 28.05 -4.98
C HIS A 54 -3.86 27.34 -4.27
N TYR A 55 -3.93 27.39 -2.94
CA TYR A 55 -5.01 26.75 -2.19
C TYR A 55 -6.39 27.39 -2.46
N GLN A 56 -6.45 28.70 -2.68
CA GLN A 56 -7.66 29.38 -3.13
C GLN A 56 -8.12 28.88 -4.51
N ASN A 57 -7.19 28.67 -5.45
CA ASN A 57 -7.53 28.08 -6.75
C ASN A 57 -8.05 26.65 -6.60
N LEU A 58 -7.47 25.85 -5.69
CA LEU A 58 -7.96 24.51 -5.39
C LEU A 58 -9.40 24.52 -4.89
N TYR A 59 -9.79 25.50 -4.06
CA TYR A 59 -11.17 25.64 -3.58
C TYR A 59 -12.19 25.75 -4.72
N PHE A 60 -11.83 26.46 -5.79
CA PHE A 60 -12.70 26.66 -6.96
C PHE A 60 -12.67 25.51 -7.97
N THR A 61 -12.01 24.40 -7.65
CA THR A 61 -12.01 23.21 -8.52
C THR A 61 -13.45 22.76 -8.79
N PRO A 62 -13.87 22.63 -10.06
CA PRO A 62 -15.19 22.12 -10.38
C PRO A 62 -15.43 20.73 -9.76
N LYS A 63 -16.70 20.40 -9.52
CA LYS A 63 -17.07 19.12 -8.88
C LYS A 63 -16.58 17.85 -9.61
N PRO A 64 -16.54 17.77 -10.96
CA PRO A 64 -16.16 16.52 -11.62
C PRO A 64 -14.74 16.01 -11.26
N PRO A 65 -13.66 16.82 -11.29
CA PRO A 65 -12.36 16.40 -10.77
C PRO A 65 -12.37 15.90 -9.32
N ILE A 66 -13.16 16.52 -8.44
CA ILE A 66 -13.28 16.11 -7.03
C ILE A 66 -13.96 14.72 -6.91
N TYR A 67 -14.96 14.44 -7.75
CA TYR A 67 -15.57 13.10 -7.82
C TYR A 67 -14.59 12.04 -8.32
N VAL A 68 -13.74 12.37 -9.29
CA VAL A 68 -12.68 11.46 -9.75
C VAL A 68 -11.68 11.18 -8.63
N LEU A 69 -11.25 12.21 -7.91
CA LEU A 69 -10.35 12.05 -6.76
C LEU A 69 -10.94 11.12 -5.70
N GLY A 70 -12.21 11.35 -5.34
CA GLY A 70 -12.93 10.48 -4.40
C GLY A 70 -13.08 9.04 -4.90
N ALA A 71 -13.40 8.85 -6.19
CA ALA A 71 -13.50 7.54 -6.81
C ALA A 71 -12.18 6.78 -6.78
N VAL A 72 -11.05 7.44 -7.09
CA VAL A 72 -9.72 6.82 -7.00
C VAL A 72 -9.38 6.44 -5.55
N GLY A 73 -9.71 7.30 -4.58
CA GLY A 73 -9.58 6.97 -3.16
C GLY A 73 -10.39 5.72 -2.78
N LEU A 74 -11.62 5.59 -3.27
CA LEU A 74 -12.45 4.40 -3.03
C LEU A 74 -11.90 3.15 -3.73
N VAL A 75 -11.26 3.28 -4.89
CA VAL A 75 -10.62 2.15 -5.58
C VAL A 75 -9.50 1.56 -4.73
N GLY A 76 -8.68 2.39 -4.08
CA GLY A 76 -7.63 1.88 -3.18
C GLY A 76 -8.20 1.14 -1.97
N VAL A 77 -9.26 1.69 -1.35
CA VAL A 77 -9.98 1.00 -0.26
C VAL A 77 -10.58 -0.32 -0.74
N ALA A 78 -11.22 -0.35 -1.92
CA ALA A 78 -11.78 -1.57 -2.49
C ALA A 78 -10.69 -2.63 -2.73
N GLY A 79 -9.52 -2.23 -3.22
CA GLY A 79 -8.35 -3.10 -3.36
C GLY A 79 -7.93 -3.74 -2.04
N SER A 80 -7.87 -2.95 -0.96
CA SER A 80 -7.58 -3.45 0.39
C SER A 80 -8.67 -4.40 0.92
N MET A 81 -9.95 -4.10 0.66
CA MET A 81 -11.05 -4.96 1.09
C MET A 81 -11.03 -6.34 0.40
N ILE A 82 -10.67 -6.39 -0.89
CA ILE A 82 -10.50 -7.66 -1.62
C ILE A 82 -9.45 -8.54 -0.94
N ARG A 83 -8.32 -7.95 -0.55
CA ARG A 83 -7.19 -8.66 0.07
C ARG A 83 -7.49 -9.15 1.49
N ILE A 84 -8.27 -8.39 2.24
CA ILE A 84 -8.60 -8.66 3.65
C ILE A 84 -9.73 -9.69 3.79
N TYR A 85 -10.46 -10.01 2.72
CA TYR A 85 -11.59 -10.96 2.79
C TYR A 85 -11.17 -12.37 3.27
N LYS A 86 -10.02 -12.87 2.80
CA LYS A 86 -9.39 -14.11 3.29
C LYS A 86 -7.89 -13.88 3.44
N PRO A 87 -7.46 -13.27 4.55
CA PRO A 87 -6.08 -12.86 4.73
C PRO A 87 -5.22 -14.09 5.03
N ASN A 88 -3.99 -14.08 4.50
CA ASN A 88 -3.00 -15.08 4.89
C ASN A 88 -2.51 -14.74 6.31
N PRO A 89 -2.59 -15.67 7.29
CA PRO A 89 -2.25 -15.39 8.69
C PRO A 89 -0.81 -14.89 8.88
N ASP A 90 0.12 -15.29 7.99
CA ASP A 90 1.53 -14.90 8.06
C ASP A 90 1.79 -13.50 7.47
N LEU A 91 0.90 -13.02 6.61
CA LEU A 91 1.08 -11.77 5.85
C LEU A 91 0.01 -10.71 6.18
N GLN A 92 -0.97 -11.03 7.02
CA GLN A 92 -2.11 -10.17 7.31
C GLN A 92 -1.73 -8.80 7.91
N LEU A 93 -0.59 -8.71 8.63
CA LEU A 93 -0.12 -7.44 9.17
C LEU A 93 0.27 -6.43 8.08
N PHE A 94 0.81 -6.90 6.95
CA PHE A 94 1.09 -6.02 5.81
C PHE A 94 -0.19 -5.46 5.19
N GLU A 95 -1.27 -6.27 5.14
CA GLU A 95 -2.58 -5.85 4.66
C GLU A 95 -3.24 -4.83 5.58
N TYR A 96 -3.35 -5.17 6.86
CA TYR A 96 -3.98 -4.30 7.84
C TYR A 96 -3.20 -2.99 8.01
N GLY A 97 -1.86 -3.06 8.02
CA GLY A 97 -1.01 -1.89 8.06
C GLY A 97 -1.21 -1.00 6.83
N SER A 98 -1.29 -1.60 5.64
CA SER A 98 -1.52 -0.88 4.38
C SER A 98 -2.89 -0.19 4.39
N LEU A 99 -3.96 -0.90 4.78
CA LEU A 99 -5.29 -0.31 4.89
C LEU A 99 -5.33 0.82 5.94
N ALA A 100 -4.72 0.61 7.11
CA ALA A 100 -4.69 1.61 8.17
C ALA A 100 -3.99 2.90 7.72
N LEU A 101 -2.81 2.79 7.07
CA LEU A 101 -2.12 3.94 6.50
C LEU A 101 -2.93 4.60 5.38
N TYR A 102 -3.56 3.81 4.50
CA TYR A 102 -4.38 4.35 3.42
C TYR A 102 -5.57 5.16 3.95
N VAL A 103 -6.29 4.62 4.93
CA VAL A 103 -7.41 5.32 5.61
C VAL A 103 -6.91 6.54 6.36
N LEU A 104 -5.76 6.45 7.04
CA LEU A 104 -5.14 7.61 7.71
C LEU A 104 -4.84 8.73 6.71
N GLY A 105 -4.33 8.41 5.52
CA GLY A 105 -4.10 9.38 4.45
C GLY A 105 -5.40 10.08 4.01
N ILE A 106 -6.50 9.34 3.88
CA ILE A 106 -7.84 9.90 3.59
C ILE A 106 -8.29 10.83 4.73
N CYS A 107 -8.13 10.41 5.98
CA CYS A 107 -8.49 11.23 7.14
C CYS A 107 -7.72 12.55 7.15
N VAL A 108 -6.39 12.52 6.98
CA VAL A 108 -5.55 13.73 6.93
C VAL A 108 -5.95 14.64 5.77
N PHE A 109 -6.30 14.09 4.60
CA PHE A 109 -6.84 14.88 3.50
C PHE A 109 -8.12 15.61 3.90
N LEU A 110 -9.09 14.90 4.49
CA LEU A 110 -10.38 15.48 4.86
C LEU A 110 -10.28 16.49 6.00
N THR A 111 -9.45 16.23 7.01
CA THR A 111 -9.37 17.08 8.20
C THR A 111 -8.41 18.25 8.03
N ASN A 112 -7.32 18.07 7.29
CA ASN A 112 -6.26 19.08 7.22
C ASN A 112 -6.26 19.80 5.86
N ILE A 113 -6.23 19.06 4.74
CA ILE A 113 -6.12 19.67 3.42
C ILE A 113 -7.41 20.36 3.00
N LYS A 114 -8.55 19.66 3.09
CA LYS A 114 -9.86 20.25 2.77
C LYS A 114 -10.14 21.47 3.64
N THR A 115 -9.98 21.33 4.96
CA THR A 115 -10.18 22.44 5.90
C THR A 115 -9.22 23.59 5.61
N GLY A 116 -7.96 23.30 5.32
CA GLY A 116 -6.94 24.29 4.97
C GLY A 116 -7.27 25.06 3.69
N VAL A 117 -7.78 24.37 2.67
CA VAL A 117 -8.27 24.98 1.42
C VAL A 117 -9.47 25.89 1.68
N GLU A 118 -10.41 25.46 2.53
CA GLU A 118 -11.54 26.30 2.96
C GLU A 118 -11.07 27.54 3.75
N SER A 119 -10.14 27.36 4.69
CA SER A 119 -9.53 28.47 5.44
C SER A 119 -8.81 29.47 4.53
N ALA A 120 -8.06 29.01 3.53
CA ALA A 120 -7.39 29.86 2.56
C ALA A 120 -8.37 30.69 1.73
N HIS A 121 -9.52 30.11 1.36
CA HIS A 121 -10.57 30.82 0.63
C HIS A 121 -11.31 31.84 1.49
N PHE A 122 -11.76 31.45 2.69
CA PHE A 122 -12.51 32.32 3.59
C PHE A 122 -11.64 33.27 4.40
N GLN A 123 -10.31 33.16 4.28
CA GLN A 123 -9.34 33.95 5.03
C GLN A 123 -9.57 33.83 6.54
N ASN A 124 -9.94 32.62 6.97
CA ASN A 124 -10.26 32.30 8.36
C ASN A 124 -9.36 31.18 8.85
N TRP A 125 -8.30 31.59 9.56
CA TRP A 125 -7.26 30.71 10.09
C TRP A 125 -7.42 30.44 11.60
N GLY A 126 -8.50 30.93 12.22
CA GLY A 126 -8.74 30.78 13.65
C GLY A 126 -7.70 31.54 14.48
N GLU A 127 -6.99 30.83 15.35
CA GLU A 127 -6.02 31.40 16.29
C GLU A 127 -4.61 31.58 15.71
N VAL A 128 -4.34 31.06 14.51
CA VAL A 128 -3.02 31.15 13.87
C VAL A 128 -2.99 32.23 12.80
N THR A 129 -1.78 32.75 12.54
CA THR A 129 -1.56 33.63 11.40
C THR A 129 -1.73 32.87 10.08
N GLU A 130 -2.05 33.58 9.00
CA GLU A 130 -2.17 32.97 7.66
C GLU A 130 -0.91 32.19 7.27
N ASN A 131 0.28 32.76 7.48
CA ASN A 131 1.54 32.10 7.13
C ASN A 131 1.75 30.78 7.91
N GLN A 132 1.36 30.75 9.19
CA GLN A 132 1.40 29.51 9.97
C GLN A 132 0.34 28.51 9.48
N GLY A 133 -0.88 28.98 9.22
CA GLY A 133 -1.98 28.18 8.73
C GLY A 133 -1.64 27.49 7.40
N VAL A 134 -1.16 28.25 6.40
CA VAL A 134 -0.79 27.70 5.09
C VAL A 134 0.42 26.77 5.19
N ALA A 135 1.38 27.02 6.08
CA ALA A 135 2.48 26.10 6.34
C ALA A 135 2.01 24.76 6.95
N VAL A 136 0.94 24.76 7.75
CA VAL A 136 0.31 23.52 8.26
C VAL A 136 -0.36 22.73 7.12
N VAL A 137 -1.01 23.42 6.17
CA VAL A 137 -1.58 22.77 4.98
C VAL A 137 -0.48 22.14 4.12
N ALA A 138 0.59 22.89 3.85
CA ALA A 138 1.75 22.42 3.10
C ALA A 138 2.43 21.23 3.77
N SER A 139 2.61 21.28 5.10
CA SER A 139 3.14 20.16 5.89
C SER A 139 2.24 18.92 5.78
N SER A 140 0.92 19.11 5.73
CA SER A 140 -0.03 18.01 5.58
C SER A 140 0.09 17.31 4.23
N ASN A 141 0.43 18.03 3.14
CA ASN A 141 0.74 17.39 1.86
C ASN A 141 1.96 16.46 1.96
N ILE A 142 3.03 16.90 2.63
CA ILE A 142 4.22 16.08 2.87
C ILE A 142 3.88 14.85 3.74
N ILE A 143 3.09 15.04 4.80
CA ILE A 143 2.67 13.95 5.69
C ILE A 143 1.89 12.89 4.90
N ILE A 144 0.95 13.30 4.04
CA ILE A 144 0.21 12.35 3.19
C ILE A 144 1.15 11.61 2.23
N LEU A 145 2.14 12.29 1.62
CA LEU A 145 3.13 11.63 0.77
C LEU A 145 3.91 10.56 1.54
N ILE A 146 4.36 10.85 2.76
CA ILE A 146 5.07 9.89 3.61
C ILE A 146 4.16 8.70 3.98
N ILE A 147 2.92 8.96 4.35
CA ILE A 147 1.93 7.91 4.67
C ILE A 147 1.74 6.98 3.46
N PHE A 148 1.56 7.53 2.26
CA PHE A 148 1.38 6.74 1.05
C PHE A 148 2.65 6.04 0.58
N ILE A 149 3.84 6.61 0.81
CA ILE A 149 5.10 5.86 0.68
C ILE A 149 5.09 4.65 1.62
N GLY A 150 4.61 4.81 2.85
CA GLY A 150 4.43 3.70 3.79
C GLY A 150 3.52 2.60 3.24
N VAL A 151 2.41 2.95 2.60
CA VAL A 151 1.55 1.99 1.89
C VAL A 151 2.33 1.24 0.80
N LEU A 152 3.07 1.96 -0.05
CA LEU A 152 3.86 1.33 -1.12
C LEU A 152 4.95 0.41 -0.57
N VAL A 153 5.63 0.79 0.51
CA VAL A 153 6.64 -0.04 1.17
C VAL A 153 6.02 -1.31 1.73
N LEU A 154 4.86 -1.24 2.37
CA LEU A 154 4.15 -2.42 2.87
C LEU A 154 3.68 -3.34 1.74
N GLN A 155 3.17 -2.78 0.64
CA GLN A 155 2.78 -3.56 -0.55
C GLN A 155 3.99 -4.22 -1.22
N ALA A 156 5.14 -3.54 -1.28
CA ALA A 156 6.39 -4.10 -1.79
C ALA A 156 6.92 -5.22 -0.87
N GLY A 157 6.87 -5.03 0.45
CA GLY A 157 7.26 -6.02 1.44
C GLY A 157 6.40 -7.29 1.36
N LEU A 158 5.09 -7.11 1.26
CA LEU A 158 4.14 -8.19 1.03
C LEU A 158 4.43 -8.98 -0.26
N TRP A 159 4.69 -8.28 -1.37
CA TRP A 159 5.07 -8.91 -2.63
C TRP A 159 6.36 -9.72 -2.47
N TYR A 160 7.38 -9.13 -1.84
CA TYR A 160 8.67 -9.77 -1.60
C TYR A 160 8.51 -11.04 -0.75
N SER A 161 7.79 -10.96 0.37
CA SER A 161 7.53 -12.11 1.25
C SER A 161 6.76 -13.22 0.53
N THR A 162 5.81 -12.86 -0.34
CA THR A 162 5.06 -13.85 -1.13
C THR A 162 5.98 -14.54 -2.16
N TRP A 163 6.80 -13.77 -2.86
CA TRP A 163 7.74 -14.28 -3.86
C TRP A 163 8.82 -15.18 -3.25
N GLU A 164 9.36 -14.81 -2.09
CA GLU A 164 10.33 -15.63 -1.35
C GLU A 164 9.69 -16.96 -0.90
N TYR A 165 8.47 -16.91 -0.36
CA TYR A 165 7.73 -18.10 0.05
C TYR A 165 7.49 -19.07 -1.12
N GLU A 166 7.09 -18.54 -2.28
CA GLU A 166 6.87 -19.36 -3.47
C GLU A 166 8.15 -20.06 -3.97
N GLN A 167 9.31 -19.39 -3.89
CA GLN A 167 10.59 -20.02 -4.24
C GLN A 167 10.97 -21.16 -3.30
N ARG A 168 10.83 -20.95 -1.99
CA ARG A 168 11.13 -21.97 -0.97
C ARG A 168 10.25 -23.21 -1.18
N LEU A 169 8.95 -22.98 -1.46
CA LEU A 169 8.00 -24.06 -1.73
C LEU A 169 8.34 -24.82 -3.03
N ALA A 170 8.80 -24.12 -4.07
CA ALA A 170 9.22 -24.75 -5.32
C ALA A 170 10.48 -25.61 -5.14
N GLN A 171 11.44 -25.18 -4.31
CA GLN A 171 12.62 -25.97 -3.97
C GLN A 171 12.24 -27.24 -3.19
N TRP A 172 11.34 -27.11 -2.21
CA TRP A 172 10.85 -28.26 -1.43
C TRP A 172 10.14 -29.31 -2.30
N ARG A 173 9.25 -28.89 -3.20
CA ARG A 173 8.59 -29.82 -4.13
C ARG A 173 9.59 -30.57 -5.01
N LYS A 174 10.63 -29.89 -5.51
CA LYS A 174 11.68 -30.52 -6.31
C LYS A 174 12.49 -31.55 -5.51
N SER A 175 12.82 -31.24 -4.25
CA SER A 175 13.50 -32.20 -3.38
C SER A 175 12.63 -33.41 -3.03
N GLU A 176 11.31 -33.22 -2.89
CA GLU A 176 10.36 -34.29 -2.58
C GLU A 176 10.15 -35.24 -3.78
N SER A 177 10.01 -34.72 -4.99
CA SER A 177 9.96 -35.55 -6.20
C SER A 177 11.29 -36.26 -6.47
N ALA A 178 12.44 -35.60 -6.26
CA ALA A 178 13.74 -36.26 -6.40
C ALA A 178 13.98 -37.36 -5.35
N SER A 179 13.47 -37.21 -4.12
CA SER A 179 13.56 -38.24 -3.08
C SER A 179 12.57 -39.38 -3.31
N THR A 180 11.37 -39.11 -3.85
CA THR A 180 10.41 -40.15 -4.25
C THR A 180 10.94 -40.98 -5.42
N GLU A 181 11.54 -40.33 -6.43
CA GLU A 181 12.20 -41.01 -7.56
C GLU A 181 13.43 -41.83 -7.11
N ALA A 182 14.18 -41.36 -6.10
CA ALA A 182 15.30 -42.11 -5.53
C ALA A 182 14.86 -43.34 -4.71
N VAL A 183 13.66 -43.32 -4.13
CA VAL A 183 13.07 -44.47 -3.42
C VAL A 183 12.48 -45.48 -4.41
N GLU A 184 11.87 -45.04 -5.53
CA GLU A 184 11.41 -45.93 -6.61
C GLU A 184 12.56 -46.60 -7.40
N GLN A 185 13.76 -46.01 -7.42
CA GLN A 185 14.94 -46.58 -8.07
C GLN A 185 15.78 -47.51 -7.18
N GLN A 186 15.43 -47.70 -5.90
CA GLN A 186 16.02 -48.77 -5.09
C GLN A 186 15.34 -50.11 -5.44
N PRO A 187 16.06 -51.09 -6.03
CA PRO A 187 15.47 -52.38 -6.34
C PRO A 187 15.07 -53.08 -5.03
N GLU A 188 13.87 -53.66 -4.99
CA GLU A 188 13.43 -54.60 -3.94
C GLU A 188 14.52 -55.65 -3.73
N THR A 189 15.35 -55.51 -2.69
CA THR A 189 16.16 -56.62 -2.18
C THR A 189 15.22 -57.63 -1.54
N VAL A 190 14.80 -58.60 -2.34
CA VAL A 190 14.09 -59.80 -1.95
C VAL A 190 14.92 -60.56 -0.89
N GLU A 191 14.49 -60.53 0.38
CA GLU A 191 14.98 -61.46 1.40
C GLU A 191 14.40 -62.86 1.15
N PRO A 192 15.22 -63.92 1.01
CA PRO A 192 14.68 -65.27 0.84
C PRO A 192 14.25 -65.85 2.19
N SER A 193 12.96 -66.23 2.23
CA SER A 193 12.28 -67.11 3.18
C SER A 193 13.15 -68.25 3.74
N LYS A 194 13.40 -68.26 5.07
CA LYS A 194 13.85 -69.45 5.81
C LYS A 194 12.70 -70.46 5.94
N LYS A 195 12.71 -71.51 5.11
CA LYS A 195 11.91 -72.73 5.34
C LYS A 195 12.69 -73.75 6.18
N GLU A 196 12.04 -74.12 7.29
CA GLU A 196 11.96 -75.44 7.93
C GLU A 196 13.22 -76.29 8.17
N SER A 197 13.44 -76.62 9.45
CA SER A 197 13.82 -77.97 9.86
C SER A 197 13.10 -78.35 11.15
N LYS A 198 11.90 -78.94 10.99
CA LYS A 198 11.33 -79.85 11.98
C LYS A 198 12.04 -81.21 11.86
N LYS A 199 12.66 -81.71 12.94
CA LYS A 199 12.64 -83.15 13.22
C LYS A 199 12.71 -83.44 14.72
N LYS A 200 11.61 -84.03 15.19
CA LYS A 200 11.40 -84.72 16.47
C LYS A 200 12.56 -85.64 16.82
N LYS A 201 12.99 -85.66 18.08
CA LYS A 201 12.65 -86.70 19.08
C LYS A 201 13.16 -86.31 20.45
#